data_AF-A0A0M9DWA0-F1
#
_entry.id   AF-A0A0M9DWA0-F1
#
_cell.length_a   1.000
_cell.length_b   1.000
_cell.length_c   1.000
_cell.angle_alpha   90.00
_cell.angle_beta   90.00
_cell.angle_gamma   90.00
#
_symmetry.space_group_name_H-M   'P 1'
#
loop_
_entity.id
_entity.type
_entity.pdbx_description
1 polymer ?
#
loop_
_entity_poly.entity_id
_entity_poly.type
_entity_poly.pdbx_seq_one_letter_code
_entity_poly.pdbx_strand_id
1 'polypeptide(L)'
;MNLRTKKNSAILISRQGLHPCLSTPWITQTQRAIQWVKSNDFRLYTSLGQNTWELCVFLAQKEGLDQVIVIPSKNPDDFENQKNYIIKQFCLDLNRVSFEAVYTEDPKTLRYQRDAKIVSSSDKLIPIAVRKKGHMEKLITQKKQQNPNCLIQDFQIKYQKNKTPIGYHIDQSRLSHHIYQLSSEYLIHWTRASNGPWPTEIKYEYFNAILKNDTYPRNALDTLKNILDLSQIKASTRHMPQKTPTVSFSGLLPHEAIPLMRWRARFCQMSFEPYGIGIEKSYAQSMGIQAVKYYKLNSHPKGVAPWLCQSTGRQGDWQLEKEYRFLGDIDLFKIPNDKLVCFCLKQDEAIKLHKKYKIKAIAMID
;
A
#
# COMPACT_ATOMS: atom_id res chain seq x y z
N MET A 1 13.87 -1.11 -45.69
CA MET A 1 14.51 -0.63 -44.44
C MET A 1 14.47 -1.80 -43.46
N ASN A 2 15.60 -2.45 -43.16
CA ASN A 2 15.62 -3.61 -42.26
C ASN A 2 15.24 -3.15 -40.85
N LEU A 3 14.01 -3.42 -40.42
CA LEU A 3 13.56 -3.27 -39.05
C LEU A 3 14.39 -4.24 -38.19
N ARG A 4 15.54 -3.77 -37.67
CA ARG A 4 16.25 -4.51 -36.62
C ARG A 4 15.24 -4.69 -35.49
N THR A 5 14.91 -5.94 -35.21
CA THR A 5 14.09 -6.30 -34.05
C THR A 5 14.76 -5.70 -32.81
N LYS A 6 14.02 -4.82 -32.13
CA LYS A 6 14.48 -4.15 -30.92
C LYS A 6 14.90 -5.20 -29.89
N LYS A 7 16.11 -5.07 -29.33
CA LYS A 7 16.60 -6.02 -28.32
C LYS A 7 15.81 -5.87 -27.03
N ASN A 8 15.70 -6.96 -26.28
CA ASN A 8 14.96 -7.04 -25.04
C ASN A 8 15.86 -6.88 -23.82
N SER A 9 15.36 -6.20 -22.79
CA SER A 9 16.05 -6.03 -21.52
C SER A 9 15.11 -6.29 -20.35
N ALA A 10 15.65 -6.63 -19.18
CA ALA A 10 14.91 -6.68 -17.93
C ALA A 10 15.70 -6.07 -16.78
N ILE A 11 15.04 -5.23 -15.99
CA ILE A 11 15.58 -4.69 -14.74
C ILE A 11 15.18 -5.63 -13.60
N LEU A 12 16.18 -6.18 -12.90
CA LEU A 12 15.96 -7.24 -11.93
C LEU A 12 16.18 -6.73 -10.51
N ILE A 13 15.11 -6.75 -9.72
CA ILE A 13 15.09 -6.24 -8.35
C ILE A 13 14.42 -7.29 -7.46
N SER A 14 15.13 -7.78 -6.45
CA SER A 14 14.51 -8.64 -5.43
C SER A 14 13.55 -7.83 -4.56
N ARG A 15 12.60 -8.49 -3.88
CA ARG A 15 11.62 -7.84 -2.99
C ARG A 15 12.30 -6.84 -2.02
N GLN A 16 11.76 -5.62 -1.97
CA GLN A 16 12.29 -4.50 -1.18
C GLN A 16 11.36 -4.09 -0.01
N GLY A 17 11.74 -3.00 0.67
CA GLY A 17 10.91 -2.11 1.49
C GLY A 17 9.42 -2.07 1.20
N LEU A 18 8.60 -2.05 2.25
CA LEU A 18 7.18 -1.73 2.12
C LEU A 18 6.97 -0.24 1.81
N HIS A 19 7.85 0.62 2.34
CA HIS A 19 7.70 2.08 2.32
C HIS A 19 8.82 2.77 1.51
N PRO A 20 8.93 2.52 0.19
CA PRO A 20 9.96 3.16 -0.63
C PRO A 20 9.62 4.63 -0.92
N CYS A 21 10.63 5.46 -1.01
CA CYS A 21 10.55 6.89 -1.36
C CYS A 21 11.67 7.26 -2.33
N LEU A 22 11.72 8.51 -2.80
CA LEU A 22 12.72 8.98 -3.76
C LEU A 22 14.15 8.70 -3.29
N SER A 23 14.44 8.96 -2.02
CA SER A 23 15.76 8.76 -1.42
C SER A 23 16.15 7.29 -1.23
N THR A 24 15.23 6.34 -1.47
CA THR A 24 15.51 4.90 -1.33
C THR A 24 16.48 4.44 -2.44
N PRO A 25 17.66 3.87 -2.12
CA PRO A 25 18.72 3.63 -3.12
C PRO A 25 18.33 2.78 -4.32
N TRP A 26 17.46 1.79 -4.15
CA TRP A 26 17.04 0.96 -5.29
C TRP A 26 16.07 1.71 -6.21
N ILE A 27 15.34 2.73 -5.72
CA ILE A 27 14.46 3.57 -6.54
C ILE A 27 15.32 4.42 -7.48
N THR A 28 16.29 5.16 -6.94
CA THR A 28 17.16 6.04 -7.74
C THR A 28 17.97 5.26 -8.78
N GLN A 29 18.48 4.08 -8.41
CA GLN A 29 19.22 3.24 -9.37
C GLN A 29 18.32 2.62 -10.43
N THR A 30 17.07 2.30 -10.11
CA THR A 30 16.09 1.84 -11.11
C THR A 30 15.79 2.96 -12.11
N GLN A 31 15.65 4.22 -11.66
CA GLN A 31 15.46 5.35 -12.58
C GLN A 31 16.65 5.50 -13.54
N ARG A 32 17.89 5.39 -13.04
CA ARG A 32 19.10 5.44 -13.88
C ARG A 32 19.15 4.29 -14.89
N ALA A 33 18.77 3.09 -14.47
CA ALA A 33 18.68 1.93 -15.36
C ALA A 33 17.61 2.13 -16.45
N ILE A 34 16.45 2.70 -16.13
CA ILE A 34 15.41 3.03 -17.12
C ILE A 34 15.93 4.03 -18.16
N GLN A 35 16.65 5.06 -17.74
CA GLN A 35 17.27 6.01 -18.67
C GLN A 35 18.29 5.32 -19.58
N TRP A 36 19.09 4.39 -19.05
CA TRP A 36 20.01 3.60 -19.87
C TRP A 36 19.28 2.72 -20.88
N VAL A 37 18.19 2.04 -20.49
CA VAL A 37 17.36 1.23 -21.39
C VAL A 37 16.83 2.10 -22.53
N LYS A 38 16.35 3.31 -22.22
CA LYS A 38 15.86 4.29 -23.20
C LYS A 38 16.95 4.73 -24.16
N SER A 39 18.11 5.17 -23.66
CA SER A 39 19.22 5.65 -24.48
C SER A 39 19.85 4.60 -25.38
N ASN A 40 19.69 3.31 -25.04
CA ASN A 40 20.21 2.20 -25.83
C ASN A 40 19.13 1.51 -26.69
N ASP A 41 17.94 2.11 -26.80
CA ASP A 41 16.82 1.61 -27.59
C ASP A 41 16.48 0.14 -27.30
N PHE A 42 16.42 -0.24 -26.02
CA PHE A 42 15.93 -1.56 -25.62
C PHE A 42 14.42 -1.54 -25.36
N ARG A 43 13.75 -2.65 -25.66
CA ARG A 43 12.41 -2.96 -25.16
C ARG A 43 12.53 -3.53 -23.75
N LEU A 44 11.68 -3.09 -22.82
CA LEU A 44 11.74 -3.51 -21.42
C LEU A 44 10.71 -4.60 -21.11
N TYR A 45 11.15 -5.74 -20.59
CA TYR A 45 10.25 -6.71 -19.96
C TYR A 45 9.95 -6.28 -18.52
N THR A 46 8.66 -6.17 -18.21
CA THR A 46 8.11 -5.78 -16.91
C THR A 46 7.01 -6.74 -16.49
N SER A 47 6.43 -6.55 -15.29
CA SER A 47 5.39 -7.43 -14.77
C SER A 47 4.61 -6.83 -13.59
N LEU A 48 3.77 -7.65 -12.95
CA LEU A 48 2.83 -7.28 -11.88
C LEU A 48 2.98 -8.16 -10.64
N GLY A 49 2.30 -7.77 -9.56
CA GLY A 49 2.15 -8.57 -8.34
C GLY A 49 3.28 -8.36 -7.31
N GLN A 50 4.24 -7.49 -7.62
CA GLN A 50 5.27 -7.02 -6.70
C GLN A 50 5.60 -5.56 -7.00
N ASN A 51 5.70 -4.72 -5.97
CA ASN A 51 5.98 -3.28 -6.11
C ASN A 51 7.26 -3.00 -6.94
N THR A 52 8.24 -3.91 -6.91
CA THR A 52 9.48 -3.78 -7.70
C THR A 52 9.24 -3.94 -9.20
N TRP A 53 8.38 -4.86 -9.61
CA TRP A 53 7.99 -5.02 -11.02
C TRP A 53 7.06 -3.91 -11.48
N GLU A 54 6.11 -3.55 -10.62
CA GLU A 54 5.13 -2.51 -10.90
C GLU A 54 5.76 -1.12 -11.00
N LEU A 55 6.84 -0.85 -10.26
CA LEU A 55 7.64 0.37 -10.46
C LEU A 55 8.26 0.40 -11.86
N CYS A 56 8.75 -0.71 -12.38
CA CYS A 56 9.30 -0.77 -13.74
C CYS A 56 8.21 -0.50 -14.80
N VAL A 57 6.99 -1.02 -14.60
CA VAL A 57 5.83 -0.70 -15.48
C VAL A 57 5.57 0.81 -15.49
N PHE A 58 5.49 1.41 -14.30
CA PHE A 58 5.27 2.84 -14.15
C PHE A 58 6.39 3.67 -14.78
N LEU A 59 7.65 3.35 -14.52
CA LEU A 59 8.79 4.08 -15.06
C LEU A 59 8.88 3.96 -16.58
N ALA A 60 8.63 2.77 -17.13
CA ALA A 60 8.57 2.58 -18.58
C ALA A 60 7.46 3.41 -19.22
N GLN A 61 6.26 3.45 -18.61
CA GLN A 61 5.17 4.28 -19.09
C GLN A 61 5.52 5.78 -19.00
N LYS A 62 6.01 6.23 -17.84
CA LYS A 62 6.36 7.64 -17.58
C LYS A 62 7.43 8.16 -18.54
N GLU A 63 8.46 7.36 -18.79
CA GLU A 63 9.58 7.74 -19.65
C GLU A 63 9.30 7.47 -21.13
N GLY A 64 8.17 6.85 -21.43
CA GLY A 64 7.83 6.40 -22.76
C GLY A 64 8.89 5.43 -23.27
N LEU A 65 8.90 4.20 -22.76
CA LEU A 65 9.65 3.09 -23.29
C LEU A 65 8.70 2.05 -23.88
N ASP A 66 9.18 1.33 -24.89
CA ASP A 66 8.46 0.17 -25.37
C ASP A 66 8.64 -0.95 -24.34
N GLN A 67 7.54 -1.59 -23.94
CA GLN A 67 7.58 -2.63 -22.92
C GLN A 67 6.72 -3.84 -23.25
N VAL A 68 7.18 -5.01 -22.80
CA VAL A 68 6.38 -6.23 -22.74
C VAL A 68 5.99 -6.46 -21.29
N ILE A 69 4.69 -6.43 -20.99
CA ILE A 69 4.18 -6.71 -19.65
C ILE A 69 3.79 -8.18 -19.59
N VAL A 70 4.56 -8.96 -18.83
CA VAL A 70 4.25 -10.37 -18.57
C VAL A 70 3.23 -10.43 -17.44
N ILE A 71 2.02 -10.93 -17.71
CA ILE A 71 0.92 -11.02 -16.74
C ILE A 71 0.78 -12.47 -16.26
N PRO A 72 1.02 -12.74 -14.97
CA PRO A 72 0.72 -14.05 -14.38
C PRO A 72 -0.79 -14.21 -14.16
N SER A 73 -1.41 -15.18 -14.84
CA SER A 73 -2.85 -15.37 -14.81
C SER A 73 -3.24 -16.84 -14.67
N LYS A 74 -4.40 -17.10 -14.07
CA LYS A 74 -4.89 -18.48 -13.88
C LYS A 74 -5.39 -19.09 -15.19
N ASN A 75 -6.02 -18.27 -16.02
CA ASN A 75 -6.65 -18.65 -17.27
C ASN A 75 -6.75 -17.41 -18.19
N PRO A 76 -7.20 -17.57 -19.46
CA PRO A 76 -7.31 -16.45 -20.40
C PRO A 76 -8.24 -15.32 -19.94
N ASP A 77 -9.35 -15.63 -19.26
CA ASP A 77 -10.27 -14.60 -18.76
C ASP A 77 -9.63 -13.74 -17.67
N ASP A 78 -8.91 -14.37 -16.73
CA ASP A 78 -8.11 -13.67 -15.72
C ASP A 78 -7.01 -12.82 -16.36
N PHE A 79 -6.41 -13.28 -17.46
CA PHE A 79 -5.44 -12.49 -18.22
C PHE A 79 -6.05 -11.22 -18.82
N GLU A 80 -7.17 -11.32 -19.53
CA GLU A 80 -7.82 -10.14 -20.11
C GLU A 80 -8.35 -9.18 -19.03
N ASN A 81 -8.86 -9.70 -17.92
CA ASN A 81 -9.27 -8.88 -16.77
C ASN A 81 -8.07 -8.13 -16.16
N GLN A 82 -6.95 -8.82 -15.92
CA GLN A 82 -5.74 -8.18 -15.39
C GLN A 82 -5.16 -7.17 -16.38
N LYS A 83 -5.11 -7.49 -17.67
CA LYS A 83 -4.67 -6.58 -18.75
C LYS A 83 -5.50 -5.29 -18.75
N ASN A 84 -6.82 -5.40 -18.78
CA ASN A 84 -7.71 -4.22 -18.75
C ASN A 84 -7.55 -3.41 -17.46
N TYR A 85 -7.38 -4.09 -16.33
CA TYR A 85 -7.11 -3.44 -15.06
C TYR A 85 -5.80 -2.64 -15.10
N ILE A 86 -4.70 -3.21 -15.59
CA ILE A 86 -3.41 -2.51 -15.59
C ILE A 86 -3.32 -1.36 -16.59
N ILE A 87 -3.99 -1.47 -17.73
CA ILE A 87 -4.08 -0.37 -18.70
C ILE A 87 -4.64 0.87 -18.00
N LYS A 88 -5.72 0.70 -17.22
CA LYS A 88 -6.33 1.78 -16.44
C LYS A 88 -5.42 2.25 -15.29
N GLN A 89 -4.86 1.32 -14.52
CA GLN A 89 -4.09 1.66 -13.31
C GLN A 89 -2.78 2.40 -13.57
N PHE A 90 -2.13 2.12 -14.70
CA PHE A 90 -0.87 2.76 -15.08
C PHE A 90 -1.02 3.77 -16.22
N CYS A 91 -2.24 3.98 -16.73
CA CYS A 91 -2.50 4.84 -17.90
C CYS A 91 -1.61 4.46 -19.09
N LEU A 92 -1.59 3.18 -19.46
CA LEU A 92 -0.66 2.64 -20.45
C LEU A 92 -0.94 3.14 -21.87
N ASP A 93 0.13 3.48 -22.61
CA ASP A 93 0.06 3.75 -24.05
C ASP A 93 0.12 2.45 -24.84
N LEU A 94 -0.99 2.07 -25.46
CA LEU A 94 -1.13 0.80 -26.18
C LEU A 94 -0.28 0.71 -27.45
N ASN A 95 0.23 1.84 -27.97
CA ASN A 95 1.16 1.81 -29.11
C ASN A 95 2.56 1.33 -28.71
N ARG A 96 2.82 1.25 -27.41
CA ARG A 96 4.16 1.04 -26.84
C ARG A 96 4.22 -0.15 -25.89
N VAL A 97 3.08 -0.80 -25.68
CA VAL A 97 2.94 -1.91 -24.75
C VAL A 97 2.42 -3.12 -25.49
N SER A 98 3.10 -4.24 -25.32
CA SER A 98 2.55 -5.56 -25.62
C SER A 98 2.38 -6.38 -24.34
N PHE A 99 1.50 -7.36 -24.38
CA PHE A 99 1.19 -8.20 -23.22
C PHE A 99 1.49 -9.66 -23.53
N GLU A 100 2.05 -10.37 -22.56
CA GLU A 100 2.26 -11.81 -22.65
C GLU A 100 1.72 -12.47 -21.38
N ALA A 101 1.08 -13.63 -21.53
CA ALA A 101 0.57 -14.38 -20.39
C ALA A 101 1.57 -15.44 -19.90
N VAL A 102 1.45 -15.79 -18.61
CA VAL A 102 1.94 -17.03 -18.04
C VAL A 102 0.79 -17.67 -17.28
N TYR A 103 0.48 -18.93 -17.61
CA TYR A 103 -0.68 -19.64 -17.08
C TYR A 103 -0.26 -20.75 -16.10
N THR A 104 -0.82 -20.70 -14.89
CA THR A 104 -0.93 -21.85 -14.00
C THR A 104 -1.90 -21.53 -12.87
N GLU A 105 -2.56 -22.56 -12.34
CA GLU A 105 -3.49 -22.39 -11.21
C GLU A 105 -2.77 -22.14 -9.88
N ASP A 106 -1.50 -22.58 -9.75
CA ASP A 106 -0.72 -22.39 -8.51
C ASP A 106 -0.11 -20.97 -8.44
N PRO A 107 -0.53 -20.12 -7.48
CA PRO A 107 -0.01 -18.77 -7.33
C PRO A 107 1.49 -18.68 -7.05
N LYS A 108 2.08 -19.72 -6.46
CA LYS A 108 3.52 -19.75 -6.19
C LYS A 108 4.30 -20.02 -7.47
N THR A 109 3.87 -21.01 -8.24
CA THR A 109 4.46 -21.35 -9.55
C THR A 109 4.30 -20.20 -10.55
N LEU A 110 3.16 -19.49 -10.54
CA LEU A 110 2.94 -18.30 -11.39
C LEU A 110 4.08 -17.29 -11.28
N ARG A 111 4.52 -16.97 -10.05
CA ARG A 111 5.58 -15.97 -9.82
C ARG A 111 6.92 -16.43 -10.37
N TYR A 112 7.25 -17.71 -10.20
CA TYR A 112 8.50 -18.27 -10.68
C TYR A 112 8.54 -18.40 -12.20
N GLN A 113 7.46 -18.85 -12.82
CA GLN A 113 7.37 -18.95 -14.28
C GLN A 113 7.41 -17.57 -14.94
N ARG A 114 6.74 -16.56 -14.36
CA ARG A 114 6.84 -15.16 -14.77
C ARG A 114 8.27 -14.65 -14.74
N ASP A 115 8.97 -14.80 -13.61
CA ASP A 115 10.36 -14.35 -13.48
C ASP A 115 11.28 -15.09 -14.47
N ALA A 116 11.11 -16.40 -14.62
CA ALA A 116 11.88 -17.21 -15.57
C ALA A 116 11.66 -16.79 -17.02
N LYS A 117 10.41 -16.54 -17.42
CA LYS A 117 10.04 -16.09 -18.77
C LYS A 117 10.63 -14.72 -19.10
N ILE A 118 10.59 -13.78 -18.14
CA ILE A 118 11.20 -12.45 -18.32
C ILE A 118 12.71 -12.58 -18.53
N VAL A 119 13.39 -13.37 -17.70
CA VAL A 119 14.84 -13.56 -17.79
C VAL A 119 15.24 -14.28 -19.08
N SER A 120 14.50 -15.33 -19.49
CA SER A 120 14.81 -16.06 -20.72
C SER A 120 14.60 -15.21 -21.96
N SER A 121 13.57 -14.37 -21.99
CA SER A 121 13.19 -13.51 -23.14
C SER A 121 14.04 -12.25 -23.29
N SER A 122 14.89 -11.95 -22.30
CA SER A 122 15.74 -10.76 -22.30
C SER A 122 17.14 -11.05 -22.87
N ASP A 123 17.64 -10.16 -23.72
CA ASP A 123 19.02 -10.16 -24.22
C ASP A 123 19.96 -9.57 -23.17
N LYS A 124 19.49 -8.55 -22.44
CA LYS A 124 20.23 -7.86 -21.38
C LYS A 124 19.48 -7.93 -20.04
N LEU A 125 20.20 -8.26 -18.98
CA LEU A 125 19.71 -8.22 -17.60
C LEU A 125 20.45 -7.14 -16.83
N ILE A 126 19.68 -6.31 -16.14
CA ILE A 126 20.18 -5.17 -15.37
C ILE A 126 19.85 -5.41 -13.88
N PRO A 127 20.73 -6.10 -13.14
CA PRO A 127 20.53 -6.31 -11.71
C PRO A 127 20.70 -4.99 -10.94
N ILE A 128 19.71 -4.62 -10.12
CA ILE A 128 19.80 -3.45 -9.22
C ILE A 128 20.11 -3.91 -7.80
N ALA A 129 19.13 -4.48 -7.11
CA ALA A 129 19.25 -4.93 -5.73
C ALA A 129 18.79 -6.38 -5.62
N VAL A 130 19.69 -7.31 -5.95
CA VAL A 130 19.40 -8.74 -5.96
C VAL A 130 19.86 -9.41 -4.67
N ARG A 131 18.95 -10.15 -4.02
CA ARG A 131 19.24 -10.88 -2.77
C ARG A 131 20.12 -12.09 -3.06
N LYS A 132 21.25 -12.18 -2.35
CA LYS A 132 22.12 -13.37 -2.37
C LYS A 132 21.36 -14.64 -1.99
N LYS A 133 21.63 -15.72 -2.70
CA LYS A 133 20.98 -17.04 -2.65
C LYS A 133 19.46 -16.99 -2.92
N GLY A 134 18.96 -15.88 -3.46
CA GLY A 134 17.55 -15.70 -3.83
C GLY A 134 17.22 -16.30 -5.19
N HIS A 135 15.91 -16.43 -5.50
CA HIS A 135 15.45 -16.94 -6.80
C HIS A 135 15.98 -16.13 -7.99
N MET A 136 15.94 -14.79 -7.89
CA MET A 136 16.41 -13.90 -8.95
C MET A 136 17.92 -14.08 -9.25
N GLU A 137 18.75 -14.30 -8.22
CA GLU A 137 20.20 -14.57 -8.41
C GLU A 137 20.44 -15.90 -9.13
N LYS A 138 19.62 -16.92 -8.84
CA LYS A 138 19.69 -18.21 -9.54
C LYS A 138 19.40 -18.04 -11.03
N LEU A 139 18.34 -17.31 -11.38
CA LEU A 139 17.99 -17.03 -12.78
C LEU A 139 19.08 -16.25 -13.51
N ILE A 140 19.64 -15.22 -12.86
CA ILE A 140 20.76 -14.44 -13.42
C ILE A 140 21.96 -15.33 -13.70
N THR A 141 22.33 -16.19 -12.74
CA THR A 141 23.46 -17.11 -12.89
C THR A 141 23.24 -18.08 -14.05
N GLN A 142 22.05 -18.66 -14.17
CA GLN A 142 21.68 -19.56 -15.27
C GLN A 142 21.76 -18.87 -16.64
N LYS A 143 21.21 -17.65 -16.77
CA LYS A 143 21.29 -16.89 -18.03
C LYS A 143 22.72 -16.49 -18.36
N LYS A 144 23.54 -16.12 -17.37
CA LYS A 144 24.97 -15.77 -17.57
C LYS A 144 25.77 -16.95 -18.12
N GLN A 145 25.49 -18.17 -17.66
CA GLN A 145 26.13 -19.39 -18.18
C GLN A 145 25.80 -19.61 -19.66
N GLN A 146 24.58 -19.26 -20.09
CA GLN A 146 24.15 -19.38 -21.48
C GLN A 146 24.65 -18.22 -22.35
N ASN A 147 24.75 -17.02 -21.81
CA ASN A 147 25.22 -15.82 -22.49
C ASN A 147 26.01 -14.92 -21.53
N PRO A 148 27.36 -15.02 -21.51
CA PRO A 148 28.20 -14.24 -20.60
C PRO A 148 28.05 -12.71 -20.72
N ASN A 149 27.67 -12.23 -21.91
CA ASN A 149 27.53 -10.81 -22.23
C ASN A 149 26.13 -10.26 -21.92
N CYS A 150 25.27 -11.03 -21.25
CA CYS A 150 23.90 -10.59 -20.96
C CYS A 150 23.80 -9.59 -19.80
N LEU A 151 24.83 -9.41 -18.96
CA LEU A 151 24.73 -8.61 -17.74
C LEU A 151 25.21 -7.17 -17.92
N ILE A 152 24.46 -6.23 -17.35
CA ILE A 152 24.82 -4.81 -17.23
C ILE A 152 24.89 -4.46 -15.74
N GLN A 153 26.10 -4.40 -15.18
CA GLN A 153 26.30 -4.31 -13.73
C GLN A 153 26.43 -2.88 -13.19
N ASP A 154 26.46 -1.88 -14.06
CA ASP A 154 26.74 -0.46 -13.71
C ASP A 154 25.74 0.14 -12.70
N PHE A 155 24.55 -0.45 -12.59
CA PHE A 155 23.46 0.00 -11.72
C PHE A 155 23.32 -0.85 -10.45
N GLN A 156 24.16 -1.87 -10.30
CA GLN A 156 24.05 -2.84 -9.22
C GLN A 156 24.45 -2.20 -7.88
N ILE A 157 23.58 -2.38 -6.89
CA ILE A 157 23.80 -2.01 -5.49
C ILE A 157 23.66 -3.22 -4.58
N LYS A 158 24.25 -3.11 -3.38
CA LYS A 158 24.09 -4.14 -2.36
C LYS A 158 22.62 -4.24 -1.94
N TYR A 159 22.06 -5.45 -1.99
CA TYR A 159 20.75 -5.71 -1.40
C TYR A 159 20.79 -5.41 0.11
N GLN A 160 19.88 -4.55 0.57
CA GLN A 160 19.72 -4.24 1.98
C GLN A 160 18.39 -4.83 2.46
N LYS A 161 18.45 -5.66 3.50
CA LYS A 161 17.24 -6.04 4.24
C LYS A 161 16.80 -4.79 5.00
N ASN A 162 15.54 -4.40 4.85
CA ASN A 162 15.00 -3.16 5.45
C ASN A 162 15.40 -3.04 6.93
N LYS A 163 15.95 -1.89 7.28
CA LYS A 163 16.30 -1.52 8.66
C LYS A 163 15.31 -0.55 9.28
N THR A 164 14.46 0.10 8.49
CA THR A 164 13.54 1.12 9.01
C THR A 164 12.52 0.48 9.94
N PRO A 165 12.42 0.92 11.20
CA PRO A 165 11.33 0.48 12.07
C PRO A 165 10.02 0.93 11.43
N ILE A 166 9.15 -0.04 11.15
CA ILE A 166 7.83 0.19 10.54
C ILE A 166 6.81 0.53 11.65
N GLY A 167 7.18 0.36 12.91
CA GLY A 167 6.34 0.61 14.07
C GLY A 167 6.61 1.95 14.73
N TYR A 168 5.59 2.43 15.43
CA TYR A 168 5.69 3.58 16.33
C TYR A 168 6.00 3.07 17.72
N HIS A 169 6.89 3.78 18.41
CA HIS A 169 7.07 3.62 19.85
C HIS A 169 6.65 4.94 20.49
N ILE A 170 5.53 4.91 21.22
CA ILE A 170 5.02 6.07 21.94
C ILE A 170 5.45 5.89 23.39
N ASP A 171 6.32 6.79 23.85
CA ASP A 171 6.73 6.85 25.25
C ASP A 171 5.57 7.36 26.09
N GLN A 172 5.10 6.54 27.03
CA GLN A 172 3.97 6.89 27.90
C GLN A 172 4.25 8.11 28.77
N SER A 173 5.52 8.38 29.10
CA SER A 173 5.91 9.56 29.89
C SER A 173 5.75 10.87 29.12
N ARG A 174 5.61 10.81 27.79
CA ARG A 174 5.48 11.96 26.90
C ARG A 174 4.05 12.21 26.43
N LEU A 175 3.08 11.46 26.94
CA LEU A 175 1.70 11.59 26.51
C LEU A 175 1.14 12.96 26.89
N SER A 176 0.54 13.62 25.90
CA SER A 176 -0.05 14.93 26.11
C SER A 176 -1.23 14.84 27.07
N HIS A 177 -1.34 15.78 28.02
CA HIS A 177 -2.49 15.79 28.93
C HIS A 177 -3.83 15.98 28.19
N HIS A 178 -3.81 16.57 27.00
CA HIS A 178 -4.98 16.80 26.16
C HIS A 178 -5.71 15.52 25.74
N ILE A 179 -5.04 14.37 25.66
CA ILE A 179 -5.69 13.09 25.32
C ILE A 179 -6.49 12.48 26.48
N TYR A 180 -6.33 13.03 27.69
CA TYR A 180 -7.10 12.66 28.88
C TYR A 180 -8.24 13.64 29.17
N GLN A 181 -8.15 14.88 28.69
CA GLN A 181 -9.10 15.96 28.95
C GLN A 181 -9.97 16.29 27.72
N LEU A 182 -10.53 15.26 27.08
CA LEU A 182 -11.47 15.48 25.98
C LEU A 182 -12.80 16.01 26.52
N SER A 183 -13.34 17.04 25.88
CA SER A 183 -14.64 17.63 26.22
C SER A 183 -15.83 16.74 25.86
N SER A 184 -15.61 15.67 25.10
CA SER A 184 -16.64 14.77 24.57
C SER A 184 -16.06 13.39 24.31
N GLU A 185 -16.92 12.37 24.23
CA GLU A 185 -16.54 11.05 23.72
C GLU A 185 -16.55 11.05 22.18
N TYR A 186 -15.55 10.40 21.57
CA TYR A 186 -15.43 10.31 20.11
C TYR A 186 -15.37 8.85 19.66
N LEU A 187 -15.94 8.55 18.48
CA LEU A 187 -15.64 7.34 17.74
C LEU A 187 -14.52 7.65 16.75
N ILE A 188 -13.40 6.95 16.87
CA ILE A 188 -12.15 7.32 16.19
C ILE A 188 -11.85 6.34 15.05
N HIS A 189 -11.77 6.86 13.83
CA HIS A 189 -11.20 6.15 12.71
C HIS A 189 -9.68 6.34 12.73
N TRP A 190 -8.98 5.35 13.30
CA TRP A 190 -7.53 5.33 13.31
C TRP A 190 -6.99 5.03 11.91
N THR A 191 -6.10 5.90 11.44
CA THR A 191 -5.39 5.73 10.18
C THR A 191 -4.11 4.92 10.38
N ARG A 192 -3.56 4.44 9.27
CA ARG A 192 -2.26 3.77 9.21
C ARG A 192 -1.61 4.01 7.86
N ALA A 193 -0.32 3.72 7.76
CA ALA A 193 0.37 3.69 6.49
C ALA A 193 -0.29 2.67 5.55
N SER A 194 -0.49 3.05 4.29
CA SER A 194 -0.88 2.11 3.23
C SER A 194 0.38 1.53 2.61
N ASN A 195 0.45 0.23 2.36
CA ASN A 195 1.62 -0.40 1.70
C ASN A 195 1.57 -0.32 0.16
N GLY A 196 0.61 0.44 -0.37
CA GLY A 196 0.28 0.58 -1.79
C GLY A 196 -0.58 1.82 -2.01
N PRO A 197 -1.22 1.95 -3.19
CA PRO A 197 -2.15 3.05 -3.47
C PRO A 197 -3.24 3.17 -2.41
N TRP A 198 -3.70 4.39 -2.15
CA TRP A 198 -4.96 4.58 -1.42
C TRP A 198 -6.15 4.03 -2.23
N PRO A 199 -7.31 3.74 -1.62
CA PRO A 199 -8.46 3.17 -2.34
C PRO A 199 -8.98 4.02 -3.52
N THR A 200 -8.80 5.33 -3.46
CA THR A 200 -9.19 6.29 -4.52
C THR A 200 -8.08 6.57 -5.52
N GLU A 201 -6.91 5.97 -5.33
CA GLU A 201 -5.69 6.30 -6.08
C GLU A 201 -5.37 5.19 -7.08
N ILE A 202 -5.00 5.58 -8.30
CA ILE A 202 -4.47 4.63 -9.29
C ILE A 202 -2.96 4.40 -9.09
N LYS A 203 -2.45 3.25 -9.55
CA LYS A 203 -1.01 2.92 -9.40
C LYS A 203 -0.07 3.97 -9.99
N TYR A 204 -0.43 4.62 -11.10
CA TYR A 204 0.37 5.68 -11.69
C TYR A 204 0.63 6.83 -10.70
N GLU A 205 -0.43 7.33 -10.05
CA GLU A 205 -0.34 8.40 -9.05
C GLU A 205 0.49 7.98 -7.84
N TYR A 206 0.27 6.75 -7.36
CA TYR A 206 1.01 6.17 -6.24
C TYR A 206 2.53 6.15 -6.48
N PHE A 207 2.97 5.61 -7.62
CA PHE A 207 4.39 5.57 -7.94
C PHE A 207 4.95 6.95 -8.29
N ASN A 208 4.14 7.84 -8.88
CA ASN A 208 4.56 9.21 -9.11
C ASN A 208 4.81 9.95 -7.79
N ALA A 209 3.98 9.73 -6.77
CA ALA A 209 4.22 10.27 -5.44
C ALA A 209 5.48 9.71 -4.81
N ILE A 210 5.77 8.40 -4.95
CA ILE A 210 7.04 7.80 -4.48
C ILE A 210 8.25 8.53 -5.06
N LEU A 211 8.21 8.90 -6.35
CA LEU A 211 9.31 9.60 -7.01
C LEU A 211 9.40 11.10 -6.70
N LYS A 212 8.41 11.68 -6.02
CA LYS A 212 8.36 13.12 -5.72
C LYS A 212 8.66 13.45 -4.26
N ASN A 213 8.74 12.45 -3.39
CA ASN A 213 8.84 12.65 -1.95
C ASN A 213 10.05 11.92 -1.38
N ASP A 214 10.81 12.60 -0.52
CA ASP A 214 11.97 12.02 0.19
C ASP A 214 11.59 11.11 1.34
N THR A 215 10.33 11.20 1.79
CA THR A 215 9.71 10.31 2.78
C THR A 215 8.62 9.46 2.14
N TYR A 216 8.23 8.37 2.79
CA TYR A 216 7.17 7.52 2.24
C TYR A 216 5.84 8.28 2.21
N PRO A 217 5.23 8.50 1.04
CA PRO A 217 4.16 9.47 0.91
C PRO A 217 2.77 8.90 1.25
N ARG A 218 2.71 7.64 1.69
CA ARG A 218 1.49 6.95 2.16
C ARG A 218 1.66 6.50 3.62
N ASN A 219 2.39 7.28 4.42
CA ASN A 219 2.44 7.11 5.87
C ASN A 219 1.09 7.47 6.52
N ALA A 220 0.89 7.18 7.81
CA ALA A 220 -0.40 7.44 8.46
C ALA A 220 -0.81 8.92 8.50
N LEU A 221 0.12 9.85 8.75
CA LEU A 221 -0.19 11.27 8.72
C LEU A 221 -0.71 11.70 7.34
N ASP A 222 -0.05 11.25 6.27
CA ASP A 222 -0.47 11.57 4.91
C ASP A 222 -1.78 10.85 4.53
N THR A 223 -2.04 9.66 5.06
CA THR A 223 -3.36 9.00 4.95
C THR A 223 -4.45 9.86 5.61
N LEU A 224 -4.21 10.40 6.81
CA LEU A 224 -5.15 11.31 7.47
C LEU A 224 -5.37 12.58 6.65
N LYS A 225 -4.30 13.21 6.15
CA LYS A 225 -4.42 14.38 5.26
C LYS A 225 -5.22 14.07 4.00
N ASN A 226 -5.02 12.91 3.39
CA ASN A 226 -5.78 12.49 2.20
C ASN A 226 -7.28 12.34 2.51
N ILE A 227 -7.63 11.73 3.65
CA ILE A 227 -9.03 11.66 4.11
C ILE A 227 -9.64 13.06 4.26
N LEU A 228 -8.89 14.00 4.86
CA LEU A 228 -9.35 15.38 5.08
C LEU A 228 -9.43 16.18 3.77
N ASP A 229 -8.45 16.04 2.88
CA ASP A 229 -8.42 16.70 1.57
C ASP A 229 -9.58 16.22 0.67
N LEU A 230 -9.92 14.94 0.73
CA LEU A 230 -11.08 14.37 0.03
C LEU A 230 -12.40 14.56 0.79
N SER A 231 -12.35 15.02 2.05
CA SER A 231 -13.49 15.06 2.97
C SER A 231 -14.26 13.74 3.01
N GLN A 232 -13.56 12.61 2.94
CA GLN A 232 -14.20 11.31 2.82
C GLN A 232 -13.38 10.19 3.47
N ILE A 233 -14.05 9.33 4.24
CA ILE A 233 -13.49 8.05 4.67
C ILE A 233 -14.07 6.95 3.78
N LYS A 234 -13.21 6.32 2.98
CA LYS A 234 -13.61 5.21 2.11
C LYS A 234 -13.81 3.92 2.91
N ALA A 235 -14.92 3.27 2.67
CA ALA A 235 -15.20 1.95 3.20
C ALA A 235 -14.28 0.90 2.60
N SER A 236 -14.01 -0.13 3.40
CA SER A 236 -13.21 -1.28 2.98
C SER A 236 -13.98 -2.57 3.18
N THR A 237 -13.84 -3.48 2.22
CA THR A 237 -14.32 -4.87 2.35
C THR A 237 -13.30 -5.76 3.07
N ARG A 238 -12.12 -5.20 3.38
CA ARG A 238 -11.00 -5.95 3.96
C ARG A 238 -11.35 -6.40 5.37
N HIS A 239 -11.26 -7.70 5.60
CA HIS A 239 -11.62 -8.36 6.86
C HIS A 239 -13.09 -8.21 7.26
N MET A 240 -13.96 -7.77 6.34
CA MET A 240 -15.38 -7.63 6.60
C MET A 240 -16.18 -8.87 6.21
N PRO A 241 -17.18 -9.26 7.02
CA PRO A 241 -18.11 -10.34 6.68
C PRO A 241 -18.76 -10.10 5.31
N GLN A 242 -18.82 -11.17 4.50
CA GLN A 242 -19.41 -11.16 3.16
C GLN A 242 -18.82 -10.10 2.21
N LYS A 243 -17.62 -9.59 2.50
CA LYS A 243 -17.01 -8.46 1.76
C LYS A 243 -17.91 -7.22 1.72
N THR A 244 -18.73 -7.02 2.75
CA THR A 244 -19.56 -5.81 2.86
C THR A 244 -18.66 -4.60 3.16
N PRO A 245 -18.68 -3.54 2.35
CA PRO A 245 -17.83 -2.38 2.57
C PRO A 245 -18.31 -1.57 3.78
N THR A 246 -17.43 -1.40 4.77
CA THR A 246 -17.72 -0.58 5.95
C THR A 246 -16.55 0.34 6.31
N VAL A 247 -16.84 1.41 7.05
CA VAL A 247 -15.84 2.18 7.79
C VAL A 247 -15.89 1.73 9.25
N SER A 248 -14.74 1.32 9.79
CA SER A 248 -14.60 0.92 11.20
C SER A 248 -14.06 2.09 12.04
N PHE A 249 -14.57 2.17 13.26
CA PHE A 249 -14.16 3.12 14.30
C PHE A 249 -13.87 2.37 15.59
N SER A 250 -12.95 2.90 16.40
CA SER A 250 -12.78 2.48 17.78
C SER A 250 -13.59 3.38 18.70
N GLY A 251 -14.28 2.77 19.67
CA GLY A 251 -14.94 3.48 20.77
C GLY A 251 -14.05 3.67 22.00
N LEU A 252 -12.74 3.44 21.89
CA LEU A 252 -11.76 3.68 22.94
C LEU A 252 -11.40 5.17 23.04
N LEU A 253 -11.06 5.62 24.24
CA LEU A 253 -10.36 6.89 24.41
C LEU A 253 -8.96 6.82 23.77
N PRO A 254 -8.37 7.94 23.31
CA PRO A 254 -7.10 7.89 22.61
C PRO A 254 -5.98 7.19 23.40
N HIS A 255 -5.88 7.45 24.70
CA HIS A 255 -4.86 6.82 25.56
C HIS A 255 -5.09 5.31 25.74
N GLU A 256 -6.35 4.84 25.74
CA GLU A 256 -6.68 3.41 25.80
C GLU A 256 -6.34 2.67 24.50
N ALA A 257 -6.30 3.39 23.36
CA ALA A 257 -5.95 2.82 22.06
C ALA A 257 -4.43 2.62 21.86
N ILE A 258 -3.59 3.36 22.59
CA ILE A 258 -2.12 3.33 22.45
C ILE A 258 -1.53 1.92 22.64
N PRO A 259 -1.90 1.14 23.68
CA PRO A 259 -1.41 -0.24 23.83
C PRO A 259 -1.77 -1.16 22.66
N LEU A 260 -2.81 -0.80 21.89
CA LEU A 260 -3.22 -1.54 20.70
C LEU A 260 -2.47 -1.11 19.44
N MET A 261 -1.67 -0.03 19.43
CA MET A 261 -0.84 0.43 18.31
C MET A 261 0.43 -0.42 18.16
N ARG A 262 0.31 -1.61 17.54
CA ARG A 262 1.43 -2.57 17.43
C ARG A 262 1.62 -3.12 16.03
N TRP A 263 2.85 -3.52 15.74
CA TRP A 263 3.17 -4.21 14.49
C TRP A 263 2.54 -5.59 14.44
N ARG A 264 1.78 -5.86 13.38
CA ARG A 264 1.18 -7.16 13.10
C ARG A 264 1.95 -7.84 11.98
N ALA A 265 2.98 -8.61 12.34
CA ALA A 265 3.88 -9.26 11.37
C ALA A 265 3.14 -10.08 10.30
N ARG A 266 2.07 -10.79 10.67
CA ARG A 266 1.22 -11.55 9.73
C ARG A 266 0.61 -10.68 8.62
N PHE A 267 0.27 -9.44 8.94
CA PHE A 267 -0.35 -8.50 8.01
C PHE A 267 0.63 -7.48 7.42
N CYS A 268 1.90 -7.49 7.89
CA CYS A 268 2.92 -6.54 7.51
C CYS A 268 2.46 -5.08 7.64
N GLN A 269 1.77 -4.75 8.73
CA GLN A 269 1.25 -3.40 8.99
C GLN A 269 1.02 -3.19 10.49
N MET A 270 0.86 -1.93 10.90
CA MET A 270 0.37 -1.57 12.22
C MET A 270 -1.13 -1.90 12.35
N SER A 271 -1.58 -2.29 13.55
CA SER A 271 -3.01 -2.32 13.88
C SER A 271 -3.62 -0.92 13.75
N PHE A 272 -3.01 0.03 14.45
CA PHE A 272 -3.29 1.46 14.39
C PHE A 272 -1.97 2.24 14.41
N GLU A 273 -1.98 3.46 13.88
CA GLU A 273 -0.92 4.45 14.03
C GLU A 273 -1.49 5.68 14.74
N PRO A 274 -0.66 6.56 15.33
CA PRO A 274 -1.09 7.70 16.17
C PRO A 274 -1.67 8.86 15.37
N TYR A 275 -2.54 8.54 14.41
CA TYR A 275 -3.20 9.49 13.53
C TYR A 275 -4.62 9.02 13.30
N GLY A 276 -5.61 9.88 13.48
CA GLY A 276 -7.01 9.49 13.33
C GLY A 276 -7.93 10.68 13.22
N ILE A 277 -9.16 10.40 12.82
CA ILE A 277 -10.26 11.37 12.86
C ILE A 277 -11.38 10.81 13.74
N GLY A 278 -11.75 11.59 14.77
CA GLY A 278 -12.84 11.32 15.67
C GLY A 278 -14.09 12.07 15.25
N ILE A 279 -15.24 11.41 15.36
CA ILE A 279 -16.57 12.02 15.27
C ILE A 279 -17.18 11.96 16.67
N GLU A 280 -17.77 13.06 17.16
CA GLU A 280 -18.47 13.05 18.45
C GLU A 280 -19.46 11.90 18.49
N LYS A 281 -19.38 11.06 19.53
CA LYS A 281 -20.05 9.75 19.56
C LYS A 281 -21.57 9.83 19.43
N SER A 282 -22.19 10.80 20.08
CA SER A 282 -23.63 11.07 19.99
C SER A 282 -24.04 11.37 18.54
N TYR A 283 -23.29 12.26 17.87
CA TYR A 283 -23.50 12.63 16.47
C TYR A 283 -23.25 11.44 15.52
N ALA A 284 -22.16 10.71 15.74
CA ALA A 284 -21.80 9.50 15.00
C ALA A 284 -22.93 8.44 15.04
N GLN A 285 -23.54 8.23 16.21
CA GLN A 285 -24.67 7.33 16.35
C GLN A 285 -25.91 7.83 15.61
N SER A 286 -26.19 9.13 15.67
CA SER A 286 -27.32 9.73 14.95
C SER A 286 -27.23 9.60 13.42
N MET A 287 -26.00 9.54 12.88
CA MET A 287 -25.76 9.28 11.45
C MET A 287 -25.74 7.79 11.09
N GLY A 288 -25.96 6.87 12.04
CA GLY A 288 -26.06 5.44 11.78
C GLY A 288 -24.78 4.62 12.02
N ILE A 289 -23.76 5.19 12.65
CA ILE A 289 -22.59 4.44 13.12
C ILE A 289 -23.01 3.59 14.32
N GLN A 290 -22.85 2.27 14.22
CA GLN A 290 -23.38 1.32 15.19
C GLN A 290 -22.28 0.46 15.82
N ALA A 291 -22.47 0.12 17.10
CA ALA A 291 -21.55 -0.77 17.81
C ALA A 291 -21.59 -2.19 17.22
N VAL A 292 -20.42 -2.81 17.12
CA VAL A 292 -20.29 -4.20 16.68
C VAL A 292 -20.80 -5.14 17.78
N LYS A 293 -21.58 -6.15 17.37
CA LYS A 293 -22.05 -7.22 18.24
C LYS A 293 -21.06 -8.37 18.23
N TYR A 294 -20.40 -8.56 19.36
CA TYR A 294 -19.42 -9.63 19.54
C TYR A 294 -20.08 -10.96 19.89
N TYR A 295 -19.52 -12.06 19.40
CA TYR A 295 -20.04 -13.41 19.67
C TYR A 295 -18.92 -14.46 19.77
N LYS A 296 -19.15 -15.54 20.52
CA LYS A 296 -18.25 -16.71 20.55
C LYS A 296 -18.42 -17.53 19.26
N LEU A 297 -17.39 -18.22 18.79
CA LEU A 297 -17.35 -18.88 17.47
C LEU A 297 -18.57 -19.75 17.08
N ASN A 298 -19.30 -20.30 18.05
CA ASN A 298 -20.48 -21.16 17.81
C ASN A 298 -21.82 -20.50 18.18
N SER A 299 -21.84 -19.17 18.33
CA SER A 299 -22.98 -18.41 18.86
C SER A 299 -23.32 -17.19 17.99
N HIS A 300 -23.33 -17.38 16.67
CA HIS A 300 -23.63 -16.29 15.74
C HIS A 300 -24.98 -15.61 16.07
N PRO A 301 -25.02 -14.26 16.20
CA PRO A 301 -26.25 -13.55 16.50
C PRO A 301 -27.27 -13.70 15.36
N LYS A 302 -28.51 -14.05 15.71
CA LYS A 302 -29.64 -14.06 14.76
C LYS A 302 -30.26 -12.66 14.67
N GLY A 303 -30.77 -12.30 13.49
CA GLY A 303 -31.45 -11.01 13.27
C GLY A 303 -30.53 -9.78 13.28
N VAL A 304 -29.21 -9.97 13.23
CA VAL A 304 -28.22 -8.89 13.14
C VAL A 304 -27.55 -8.97 11.78
N ALA A 305 -27.40 -7.82 11.11
CA ALA A 305 -26.70 -7.77 9.84
C ALA A 305 -25.26 -8.30 10.00
N PRO A 306 -24.78 -9.19 9.12
CA PRO A 306 -23.45 -9.81 9.25
C PRO A 306 -22.30 -8.80 9.39
N TRP A 307 -22.38 -7.65 8.73
CA TRP A 307 -21.37 -6.60 8.81
C TRP A 307 -21.28 -5.93 10.19
N LEU A 308 -22.30 -6.06 11.04
CA LEU A 308 -22.29 -5.61 12.44
C LEU A 308 -21.85 -6.69 13.43
N CYS A 309 -21.47 -7.88 12.96
CA CYS A 309 -21.07 -8.99 13.80
C CYS A 309 -19.54 -9.20 13.74
N GLN A 310 -18.94 -9.54 14.88
CA GLN A 310 -17.52 -9.90 14.96
C GLN A 310 -17.32 -11.03 15.98
N SER A 311 -16.60 -12.09 15.62
CA SER A 311 -16.25 -13.11 16.62
C SER A 311 -15.26 -12.53 17.63
N THR A 312 -15.33 -12.96 18.89
CA THR A 312 -14.36 -12.55 19.94
C THR A 312 -12.93 -12.96 19.59
N GLY A 313 -12.73 -13.89 18.66
CA GLY A 313 -11.45 -14.38 18.19
C GLY A 313 -11.02 -15.70 18.84
N ARG A 314 -10.04 -16.38 18.21
CA ARG A 314 -9.49 -17.66 18.70
C ARG A 314 -8.23 -17.51 19.57
N GLN A 315 -7.35 -16.60 19.18
CA GLN A 315 -6.03 -16.38 19.80
C GLN A 315 -5.85 -14.96 20.34
N GLY A 316 -6.74 -14.04 19.98
CA GLY A 316 -6.72 -12.66 20.47
C GLY A 316 -8.14 -12.18 20.64
N ASP A 317 -8.31 -11.23 21.55
CA ASP A 317 -9.61 -10.65 21.87
C ASP A 317 -9.88 -9.42 21.01
N TRP A 318 -10.87 -9.51 20.12
CA TRP A 318 -11.30 -8.40 19.26
C TRP A 318 -12.22 -7.40 19.97
N GLN A 319 -12.70 -7.72 21.18
CA GLN A 319 -13.58 -6.82 21.96
C GLN A 319 -12.83 -5.61 22.50
N LEU A 320 -11.51 -5.72 22.66
CA LEU A 320 -10.68 -4.65 23.24
C LEU A 320 -10.80 -3.33 22.48
N GLU A 321 -11.02 -3.35 21.16
CA GLU A 321 -11.15 -2.15 20.32
C GLU A 321 -12.47 -1.39 20.54
N LYS A 322 -13.48 -2.04 21.12
CA LYS A 322 -14.87 -1.54 21.19
C LYS A 322 -15.32 -1.03 19.82
N GLU A 323 -15.28 -1.89 18.80
CA GLU A 323 -15.45 -1.51 17.39
C GLU A 323 -16.87 -1.00 17.10
N TYR A 324 -16.96 0.05 16.30
CA TYR A 324 -18.19 0.56 15.66
C TYR A 324 -18.02 0.54 14.15
N ARG A 325 -19.12 0.38 13.41
CA ARG A 325 -19.10 0.32 11.95
C ARG A 325 -20.17 1.21 11.33
N PHE A 326 -19.84 1.74 10.17
CA PHE A 326 -20.76 2.40 9.24
C PHE A 326 -20.81 1.64 7.92
N LEU A 327 -22.00 1.53 7.32
CA LEU A 327 -22.17 0.84 6.04
C LEU A 327 -21.89 1.82 4.88
N GLY A 328 -20.86 1.54 4.08
CA GLY A 328 -20.45 2.40 2.98
C GLY A 328 -19.51 3.54 3.38
N ASP A 329 -19.23 4.44 2.44
CA ASP A 329 -18.32 5.57 2.61
C ASP A 329 -18.92 6.64 3.52
N ILE A 330 -18.08 7.34 4.28
CA ILE A 330 -18.50 8.51 5.08
C ILE A 330 -18.05 9.79 4.40
N ASP A 331 -19.01 10.66 4.14
CA ASP A 331 -18.79 12.02 3.67
C ASP A 331 -18.62 12.96 4.88
N LEU A 332 -17.38 13.41 5.11
CA LEU A 332 -17.02 14.29 6.21
C LEU A 332 -17.52 15.72 6.00
N PHE A 333 -17.80 16.13 4.75
CA PHE A 333 -18.32 17.46 4.46
C PHE A 333 -19.70 17.69 5.09
N LYS A 334 -20.45 16.61 5.34
CA LYS A 334 -21.77 16.64 5.98
C LYS A 334 -21.70 16.73 7.51
N ILE A 335 -20.50 16.62 8.10
CA ILE A 335 -20.31 16.63 9.55
C ILE A 335 -19.80 18.02 9.96
N PRO A 336 -20.48 18.73 10.88
CA PRO A 336 -20.01 20.01 11.38
C PRO A 336 -18.60 19.90 11.99
N ASN A 337 -17.73 20.89 11.72
CA ASN A 337 -16.33 20.86 12.16
C ASN A 337 -16.15 20.78 13.68
N ASP A 338 -17.10 21.31 14.46
CA ASP A 338 -17.11 21.24 15.92
C ASP A 338 -17.44 19.83 16.45
N LYS A 339 -17.97 18.95 15.58
CA LYS A 339 -18.20 17.52 15.85
C LYS A 339 -17.03 16.63 15.42
N LEU A 340 -16.01 17.21 14.80
CA LEU A 340 -14.81 16.52 14.34
C LEU A 340 -13.61 16.87 15.21
N VAL A 341 -12.73 15.88 15.38
CA VAL A 341 -11.42 16.06 15.99
C VAL A 341 -10.38 15.24 15.24
N CYS A 342 -9.22 15.82 14.98
CA CYS A 342 -8.06 15.11 14.46
C CYS A 342 -7.11 14.74 15.60
N PHE A 343 -6.58 13.53 15.55
CA PHE A 343 -5.46 13.09 16.38
C PHE A 343 -4.22 12.95 15.51
N CYS A 344 -3.08 13.41 16.00
CA CYS A 344 -1.78 13.26 15.35
C CYS A 344 -0.69 13.03 16.39
N LEU A 345 0.49 12.61 15.96
CA LEU A 345 1.55 12.28 16.89
C LEU A 345 2.05 13.54 17.61
N LYS A 346 2.45 14.57 16.87
CA LYS A 346 3.19 15.73 17.40
C LYS A 346 2.38 17.02 17.44
N GLN A 347 2.80 17.94 18.31
CA GLN A 347 2.17 19.26 18.45
C GLN A 347 2.26 20.13 17.19
N ASP A 348 3.39 20.11 16.48
CA ASP A 348 3.53 20.88 15.24
C ASP A 348 2.61 20.38 14.12
N GLU A 349 2.35 19.07 14.08
CA GLU A 349 1.38 18.44 13.20
C GLU A 349 -0.05 18.89 13.54
N ALA A 350 -0.41 18.95 14.83
CA ALA A 350 -1.72 19.41 15.28
C ALA A 350 -2.00 20.85 14.84
N ILE A 351 -1.03 21.76 15.04
CA ILE A 351 -1.13 23.15 14.60
C ILE A 351 -1.35 23.24 13.08
N LYS A 352 -0.59 22.47 12.30
CA LYS A 352 -0.71 22.45 10.83
C LYS A 352 -2.08 21.92 10.38
N LEU A 353 -2.56 20.83 10.97
CA LEU A 353 -3.87 20.24 10.68
C LEU A 353 -4.99 21.24 11.01
N HIS A 354 -4.97 21.83 12.20
CA HIS A 354 -5.97 22.82 12.60
C HIS A 354 -5.99 24.03 11.67
N LYS A 355 -4.81 24.59 11.36
CA LYS A 355 -4.70 25.76 10.50
C LYS A 355 -5.28 25.51 9.10
N LYS A 356 -4.98 24.35 8.50
CA LYS A 356 -5.40 23.99 7.14
C LYS A 356 -6.88 23.63 7.06
N TYR A 357 -7.36 22.77 7.96
CA TYR A 357 -8.69 22.14 7.84
C TYR A 357 -9.77 22.78 8.71
N LYS A 358 -9.40 23.67 9.64
CA LYS A 358 -10.34 24.31 10.59
C LYS A 358 -11.08 23.29 11.47
N ILE A 359 -10.47 22.12 11.70
CA ILE A 359 -10.94 21.07 12.61
C ILE A 359 -10.04 21.11 13.85
N LYS A 360 -10.59 20.83 15.04
CA LYS A 360 -9.81 20.71 16.27
C LYS A 360 -8.76 19.60 16.09
N ALA A 361 -7.50 19.85 16.43
CA ALA A 361 -6.44 18.85 16.33
C ALA A 361 -5.73 18.69 17.68
N ILE A 362 -5.46 17.45 18.07
CA ILE A 362 -4.85 17.08 19.36
C ILE A 362 -3.63 16.22 19.08
N ALA A 363 -2.49 16.63 19.66
CA ALA A 363 -1.28 15.84 19.64
C ALA A 363 -1.33 14.72 20.69
N MET A 364 -0.80 13.55 20.36
CA MET A 364 -0.69 12.44 21.30
C MET A 364 0.50 12.58 22.24
N ILE A 365 1.56 13.27 21.81
CA ILE A 365 2.73 13.57 22.64
C ILE A 365 3.06 15.07 22.63
N ASP A 366 3.61 15.54 23.76
CA ASP A 366 4.14 16.90 23.91
C ASP A 366 5.59 17.04 23.38
#